data_AF-A0A379CAC1-F1
#
_entry.id   AF-A0A379CAC1-F1
#
_cell.length_a   1.000
_cell.length_b   1.000
_cell.length_c   1.000
_cell.angle_alpha   90.00
_cell.angle_beta   90.00
_cell.angle_gamma   90.00
#
_symmetry.space_group_name_H-M   'P 1'
#
loop_
_entity.id
_entity.type
_entity.pdbx_description
1 polymer ?
#
loop_
_entity_poly.entity_id
_entity_poly.type
_entity_poly.pdbx_seq_one_letter_code
_entity_poly.pdbx_strand_id
1 'polypeptide(L)'
;MKPLRPYLFNAYYNWIIDNNNTPYILVNAEYLNTDVPKEYINEGRIILSLSPTAIGKYIADEDAISFDARFGGMLRDIYIPFGAMIALYAQETGDGVMFQEEEYFSEESYSARLKSVKSETKQSIKTKPRKNSKLKLVK
;
A
#
# COMPACT_ATOMS: atom_id res chain seq x y z
N MET A 1 -7.66 6.65 -18.15
CA MET A 1 -8.75 6.57 -17.15
C MET A 1 -8.10 6.23 -15.81
N LYS A 2 -8.60 6.74 -14.68
CA LYS A 2 -8.07 6.37 -13.36
C LYS A 2 -8.55 4.97 -12.97
N PRO A 3 -7.74 4.16 -12.25
CA PRO A 3 -8.18 2.88 -11.72
C PRO A 3 -9.31 3.07 -10.71
N LEU A 4 -10.24 2.11 -10.65
CA LEU A 4 -11.39 2.18 -9.76
C LEU A 4 -11.06 1.61 -8.37
N ARG A 5 -10.17 0.61 -8.29
CA ARG A 5 -9.82 -0.11 -7.06
C ARG A 5 -9.54 0.79 -5.85
N PRO A 6 -8.68 1.83 -5.92
CA PRO A 6 -8.37 2.64 -4.74
C PRO A 6 -9.58 3.37 -4.18
N TYR A 7 -10.52 3.75 -5.05
CA TYR A 7 -11.77 4.41 -4.65
C TYR A 7 -12.72 3.43 -3.96
N LEU A 8 -12.89 2.23 -4.53
CA LEU A 8 -13.69 1.18 -3.90
C LEU A 8 -13.11 0.74 -2.56
N PHE A 9 -11.78 0.60 -2.49
CA PHE A 9 -11.09 0.28 -1.26
C PHE A 9 -11.42 1.31 -0.17
N ASN A 10 -11.26 2.61 -0.45
CA ASN A 10 -11.54 3.66 0.54
C ASN A 10 -13.02 3.68 0.96
N ALA A 11 -13.94 3.47 0.00
CA ALA A 11 -15.37 3.42 0.30
C ALA A 11 -15.72 2.26 1.24
N TYR A 12 -15.25 1.04 0.93
CA TYR A 12 -15.49 -0.13 1.78
C TYR A 12 -14.76 -0.04 3.12
N TYR A 13 -13.52 0.46 3.14
CA TYR A 13 -12.74 0.64 4.37
C TYR A 13 -13.48 1.56 5.35
N ASN A 14 -13.90 2.73 4.88
CA ASN A 14 -14.64 3.68 5.71
C ASN A 14 -15.98 3.09 6.15
N TRP A 15 -16.71 2.42 5.25
CA TRP A 15 -17.97 1.76 5.62
C TRP A 15 -17.77 0.71 6.72
N ILE A 16 -16.72 -0.11 6.66
CA ILE A 16 -16.42 -1.10 7.71
C ILE A 16 -16.15 -0.39 9.06
N ILE A 17 -15.33 0.66 9.05
CA ILE A 17 -14.98 1.43 10.25
C ILE A 17 -16.19 2.16 10.84
N ASP A 18 -17.02 2.78 10.01
CA ASP A 18 -18.24 3.50 10.42
C ASP A 18 -19.25 2.56 11.10
N ASN A 19 -19.21 1.26 10.77
CA ASN A 19 -20.02 0.22 11.40
C ASN A 19 -19.33 -0.44 12.61
N ASN A 20 -18.25 0.14 13.12
CA ASN A 20 -17.47 -0.37 14.24
C ASN A 20 -16.90 -1.79 14.04
N ASN A 21 -16.70 -2.20 12.78
CA ASN A 21 -16.10 -3.48 12.43
C ASN A 21 -14.60 -3.34 12.12
N THR A 22 -13.90 -4.47 12.10
CA THR A 22 -12.46 -4.53 11.89
C THR A 22 -12.14 -4.85 10.42
N PRO A 23 -11.52 -3.93 9.66
CA PRO A 23 -11.19 -4.18 8.26
C PRO A 23 -10.02 -5.14 8.14
N TYR A 24 -10.23 -6.22 7.40
CA TYR A 24 -9.25 -7.24 7.06
C TYR A 24 -9.07 -7.28 5.54
N ILE A 25 -7.82 -7.35 5.09
CA ILE A 25 -7.47 -7.52 3.68
C ILE A 25 -6.92 -8.92 3.43
N LEU A 26 -7.32 -9.49 2.30
CA LEU A 26 -6.71 -10.68 1.72
C LEU A 26 -5.80 -10.24 0.57
N VAL A 27 -4.54 -10.67 0.60
CA VAL A 27 -3.50 -10.20 -0.31
C VAL A 27 -2.77 -11.37 -0.95
N ASN A 28 -2.53 -11.28 -2.26
CA ASN A 28 -1.60 -12.13 -2.98
C ASN A 28 -0.18 -11.67 -2.67
N ALA A 29 0.56 -12.44 -1.88
CA ALA A 29 1.92 -12.11 -1.49
C ALA A 29 2.95 -12.37 -2.60
N GLU A 30 2.57 -13.05 -3.69
CA GLU A 30 3.43 -13.32 -4.84
C GLU A 30 3.38 -12.20 -5.89
N TYR A 31 2.41 -11.28 -5.79
CA TYR A 31 2.29 -10.15 -6.70
C TYR A 31 3.51 -9.24 -6.61
N LEU A 32 3.96 -8.74 -7.77
CA LEU A 32 5.18 -7.96 -7.91
C LEU A 32 5.30 -6.77 -6.93
N ASN A 33 6.44 -6.69 -6.23
CA ASN A 33 6.77 -5.67 -5.21
C ASN A 33 5.86 -5.67 -3.97
N THR A 34 5.08 -6.71 -3.72
CA THR A 34 4.45 -6.89 -2.40
C THR A 34 5.52 -7.15 -1.36
N ASP A 35 5.57 -6.34 -0.30
CA ASP A 35 6.50 -6.47 0.81
C ASP A 35 5.72 -6.71 2.11
N VAL A 36 5.73 -7.97 2.53
CA VAL A 36 5.05 -8.47 3.72
C VAL A 36 5.94 -9.52 4.41
N PRO A 37 5.84 -9.70 5.73
CA PRO A 37 6.62 -10.70 6.46
C PRO A 37 6.31 -12.12 5.97
N LYS A 38 7.32 -12.77 5.38
CA LYS A 38 7.18 -14.04 4.67
C LYS A 38 6.76 -15.19 5.57
N GLU A 39 7.12 -15.12 6.84
CA GLU A 39 6.80 -16.11 7.85
C GLU A 39 5.29 -16.19 8.17
N TYR A 40 4.49 -15.20 7.75
CA TYR A 40 3.03 -15.19 7.91
C TYR A 40 2.28 -15.48 6.59
N ILE A 41 2.99 -15.81 5.51
CA ILE A 41 2.39 -16.19 4.23
C ILE A 41 1.94 -17.65 4.29
N ASN A 42 0.72 -17.92 3.85
CA ASN A 42 0.19 -19.26 3.65
C ASN A 42 -0.37 -19.41 2.24
N GLU A 43 0.08 -20.42 1.50
CA GLU A 43 -0.34 -20.68 0.10
C GLU A 43 -0.25 -19.44 -0.81
N GLY A 44 0.86 -18.70 -0.72
CA GLY A 44 1.08 -17.47 -1.51
C GLY A 44 0.20 -16.29 -1.10
N ARG A 45 -0.58 -16.41 -0.02
CA ARG A 45 -1.50 -15.37 0.46
C ARG A 45 -1.20 -14.95 1.88
N ILE A 46 -1.60 -13.73 2.24
CA ILE A 46 -1.55 -13.22 3.60
C ILE A 46 -2.84 -12.47 3.92
N ILE A 47 -3.30 -12.59 5.16
CA ILE A 47 -4.43 -11.83 5.69
C ILE A 47 -3.88 -10.83 6.70
N LEU A 48 -4.26 -9.56 6.56
CA LEU A 48 -3.78 -8.47 7.41
C LEU A 48 -4.95 -7.65 7.95
N SER A 49 -4.88 -7.28 9.22
CA SER A 49 -5.79 -6.28 9.78
C SER A 49 -5.33 -4.88 9.40
N LEU A 50 -6.28 -4.05 8.98
CA LEU A 50 -6.10 -2.61 8.77
C LEU A 50 -6.84 -1.78 9.82
N SER A 51 -7.10 -2.35 11.00
CA SER A 51 -7.69 -1.59 12.10
C SER A 51 -6.81 -0.38 12.41
N PRO A 52 -7.39 0.83 12.60
CA PRO A 52 -6.63 2.03 12.97
C PRO A 52 -5.77 1.86 14.22
N THR A 53 -6.13 0.93 15.11
CA THR A 53 -5.37 0.62 16.33
C THR A 53 -4.23 -0.38 16.10
N ALA A 54 -4.25 -1.12 14.98
CA ALA A 54 -3.28 -2.17 14.64
C ALA A 54 -2.16 -1.67 13.72
N ILE A 55 -2.37 -0.57 13.02
CA ILE A 55 -1.44 -0.02 12.02
C ILE A 55 -0.98 1.40 12.39
N GLY A 56 0.21 1.78 11.92
CA GLY A 56 0.78 3.12 12.05
C GLY A 56 1.24 3.66 10.69
N LYS A 57 1.46 4.97 10.61
CA LYS A 57 1.94 5.67 9.39
C LYS A 57 1.25 5.22 8.10
N TYR A 58 -0.06 5.02 8.17
CA TYR A 58 -0.84 4.58 7.03
C TYR A 58 -0.79 5.63 5.90
N ILE A 59 -0.42 5.18 4.71
CA ILE A 59 -0.40 5.95 3.48
C ILE A 59 -1.11 5.11 2.42
N ALA A 60 -2.04 5.75 1.71
CA ALA A 60 -2.66 5.19 0.52
C ALA A 60 -2.42 6.17 -0.63
N ASP A 61 -1.82 5.67 -1.71
CA ASP A 61 -1.63 6.42 -2.94
C ASP A 61 -2.45 5.79 -4.08
N GLU A 62 -2.15 6.12 -5.35
CA GLU A 62 -2.94 5.60 -6.48
C GLU A 62 -2.60 4.14 -6.81
N ASP A 63 -1.41 3.66 -6.42
CA ASP A 63 -0.88 2.35 -6.83
C ASP A 63 -0.77 1.34 -5.69
N ALA A 64 -0.66 1.79 -4.43
CA ALA A 64 -0.43 0.95 -3.28
C ALA A 64 -0.97 1.54 -1.96
N ILE A 65 -0.97 0.69 -0.94
CA ILE A 65 -1.04 1.11 0.46
C ILE A 65 0.26 0.73 1.15
N SER A 66 0.67 1.55 2.12
CA SER A 66 1.80 1.25 2.99
C SER A 66 1.51 1.65 4.44
N PHE A 67 2.00 0.87 5.38
CA PHE A 67 1.81 1.13 6.80
C PHE A 67 2.81 0.35 7.64
N ASP A 68 3.00 0.77 8.88
CA ASP A 68 3.77 0.03 9.88
C ASP A 68 2.82 -0.87 10.66
N ALA A 69 3.20 -2.12 10.91
CA ALA A 69 2.43 -3.03 11.77
C ALA A 69 3.36 -3.93 12.59
N ARG A 70 2.82 -4.51 13.68
CA ARG A 70 3.59 -5.41 14.55
C ARG A 70 3.32 -6.88 14.22
N PHE A 71 4.39 -7.63 14.01
CA PHE A 71 4.38 -9.07 13.79
C PHE A 71 5.29 -9.73 14.81
N GLY A 72 4.73 -10.57 15.69
CA GLY A 72 5.50 -11.19 16.78
C GLY A 72 6.15 -10.16 17.71
N GLY A 73 5.53 -8.98 17.88
CA GLY A 73 6.07 -7.87 18.66
C GLY A 73 7.11 -6.99 17.94
N MET A 74 7.61 -7.42 16.78
CA MET A 74 8.53 -6.61 15.96
C MET A 74 7.76 -5.69 15.03
N LEU A 75 8.16 -4.41 14.97
CA LEU A 75 7.63 -3.47 13.99
C LEU A 75 8.18 -3.81 12.60
N ARG A 76 7.31 -3.80 11.60
CA ARG A 76 7.61 -4.03 10.18
C ARG A 76 6.90 -2.99 9.34
N ASP A 77 7.58 -2.51 8.30
CA ASP A 77 6.98 -1.69 7.27
C ASP A 77 6.35 -2.64 6.24
N ILE A 78 5.12 -2.33 5.84
CA ILE A 78 4.32 -3.13 4.93
C ILE A 78 4.02 -2.31 3.70
N TYR A 79 4.17 -2.91 2.52
CA TYR A 79 3.85 -2.29 1.25
C TYR A 79 3.07 -3.26 0.36
N ILE A 80 1.88 -2.84 -0.06
CA ILE A 80 0.93 -3.70 -0.76
C ILE A 80 0.39 -2.92 -1.97
N PRO A 81 0.82 -3.27 -3.19
CA PRO A 81 0.19 -2.76 -4.40
C PRO A 81 -1.31 -3.07 -4.40
N PHE A 82 -2.14 -2.15 -4.89
CA PHE A 82 -3.56 -2.42 -5.07
C PHE A 82 -3.82 -3.62 -5.98
N GLY A 83 -2.89 -3.91 -6.91
CA GLY A 83 -2.90 -5.12 -7.74
C GLY A 83 -2.85 -6.42 -6.96
N ALA A 84 -2.15 -6.43 -5.82
CA ALA A 84 -2.01 -7.59 -4.92
C ALA A 84 -3.26 -7.82 -4.05
N MET A 85 -4.15 -6.83 -3.93
CA MET A 85 -5.30 -6.91 -3.04
C MET A 85 -6.43 -7.72 -3.66
N ILE A 86 -6.75 -8.86 -3.06
CA ILE A 86 -7.80 -9.78 -3.52
C ILE A 86 -9.15 -9.34 -2.95
N ALA A 87 -9.22 -9.06 -1.65
CA ALA A 87 -10.45 -8.68 -0.98
C ALA A 87 -10.21 -7.75 0.22
N LEU A 88 -11.25 -7.01 0.59
CA LEU A 88 -11.37 -6.24 1.83
C LEU A 88 -12.72 -6.58 2.47
N TYR A 89 -12.73 -6.96 3.74
CA TYR A 89 -13.93 -7.37 4.45
C TYR A 89 -13.89 -7.05 5.94
N ALA A 90 -15.06 -6.97 6.57
CA ALA A 90 -15.23 -6.88 8.01
C ALA A 90 -14.95 -8.25 8.65
N GLN A 91 -14.02 -8.32 9.60
CA GLN A 91 -13.67 -9.57 10.28
C GLN A 91 -14.87 -10.23 10.96
N GLU A 92 -15.77 -9.42 11.50
CA GLU A 92 -16.88 -9.83 12.37
C GLU A 92 -18.03 -10.45 11.57
N THR A 93 -18.34 -9.90 10.39
CA THR A 93 -19.50 -10.32 9.58
C THR A 93 -19.11 -11.05 8.30
N GLY A 94 -17.89 -10.85 7.81
CA GLY A 94 -17.44 -11.31 6.50
C GLY A 94 -17.91 -10.43 5.34
N ASP A 95 -18.68 -9.36 5.59
CA ASP A 95 -19.16 -8.45 4.54
C ASP A 95 -18.03 -7.61 3.99
N GLY A 96 -18.03 -7.39 2.68
CA GLY A 96 -16.98 -6.63 2.02
C GLY A 96 -17.02 -6.71 0.51
N VAL A 97 -15.85 -6.61 -0.10
CA VAL A 97 -15.66 -6.61 -1.55
C VAL A 97 -14.52 -7.52 -1.95
N MET A 98 -14.73 -8.28 -3.03
CA MET A 98 -13.68 -8.93 -3.79
C MET A 98 -13.36 -8.06 -5.01
N PHE A 99 -12.11 -7.65 -5.15
CA PHE A 99 -11.72 -6.75 -6.22
C PHE A 99 -11.67 -7.49 -7.56
N GLN A 100 -12.26 -6.86 -8.58
CA GLN A 100 -12.21 -7.36 -9.96
C GLN A 100 -10.86 -7.05 -10.59
N GLU A 101 -10.43 -7.87 -11.54
CA GLU A 101 -9.24 -7.58 -12.34
C GLU A 101 -9.39 -6.25 -13.09
N GLU A 102 -8.33 -5.44 -13.06
CA GLU A 102 -8.24 -4.19 -13.80
C GLU A 102 -6.91 -4.18 -14.54
N GLU A 103 -6.93 -3.88 -15.85
CA GLU A 103 -5.73 -3.83 -16.69
C GLU A 103 -4.66 -2.88 -16.12
N TYR A 104 -5.09 -1.79 -15.46
CA TYR A 104 -4.16 -0.88 -14.79
C TYR A 104 -3.28 -1.59 -13.75
N PHE A 105 -3.77 -2.65 -13.12
CA PHE A 105 -3.05 -3.42 -12.12
C PHE A 105 -2.54 -4.78 -12.64
N SER A 106 -2.52 -5.02 -13.95
CA SER A 106 -1.75 -6.15 -14.52
C SER A 106 -0.28 -6.01 -14.16
N GLU A 107 0.43 -7.12 -13.95
CA GLU A 107 1.84 -7.08 -13.57
C GLU A 107 2.71 -6.41 -14.64
N GLU A 108 2.34 -6.57 -15.92
CA GLU A 108 2.98 -5.93 -17.06
C GLU A 108 2.83 -4.40 -16.99
N SER A 109 1.59 -3.93 -16.78
CA SER A 109 1.28 -2.50 -16.65
C SER A 109 1.93 -1.88 -15.43
N TYR A 110 1.91 -2.58 -14.28
CA TYR A 110 2.55 -2.12 -13.04
C TYR A 110 4.07 -2.03 -13.20
N SER A 111 4.69 -3.07 -13.79
CA SER A 111 6.12 -3.08 -14.11
C SER A 111 6.55 -1.93 -15.01
N ALA A 112 5.74 -1.60 -16.02
CA ALA A 112 6.02 -0.50 -16.94
C ALA A 112 6.06 0.85 -16.23
N ARG A 113 5.09 1.12 -15.33
CA ARG A 113 5.05 2.35 -14.53
C ARG A 113 6.23 2.46 -13.57
N LEU A 114 6.64 1.37 -12.93
CA LEU A 114 7.80 1.40 -12.04
C LEU A 114 9.11 1.73 -12.78
N LYS A 115 9.23 1.31 -14.04
CA LYS A 115 10.40 1.65 -14.89
C LYS A 115 10.41 3.13 -15.27
N SER A 116 9.27 3.73 -15.61
CA SER A 116 9.21 5.15 -15.96
C SER A 116 9.61 6.03 -14.77
N VAL A 117 9.05 5.78 -13.58
CA VAL A 117 9.37 6.55 -12.35
C VAL A 117 10.86 6.46 -11.99
N LYS A 118 11.48 5.27 -12.10
CA LYS A 118 12.93 5.10 -11.85
C LYS A 118 13.79 5.86 -12.86
N SER A 119 13.34 6.00 -14.11
CA SER A 119 14.08 6.71 -15.16
C SER A 119 14.06 8.23 -14.94
N GLU A 120 12.92 8.79 -14.53
CA GLU A 120 12.75 10.21 -14.19
C GLU A 120 13.56 10.60 -12.94
N THR A 121 13.56 9.75 -11.92
CA THR A 121 14.34 9.96 -10.69
C THR A 121 15.85 9.97 -10.96
N LYS A 122 16.34 9.13 -11.90
CA LYS A 122 17.76 9.14 -12.31
C LYS A 122 18.14 10.37 -13.12
N GLN A 123 17.20 11.01 -13.82
CA GLN A 123 17.45 12.26 -14.55
C GLN A 123 17.47 13.48 -13.61
N SER A 124 16.63 13.53 -12.57
CA SER A 124 16.60 14.67 -11.64
C SER A 124 17.85 14.76 -10.75
N ILE A 125 18.45 13.63 -10.36
CA ILE A 125 19.66 13.58 -9.52
C ILE A 125 20.92 14.08 -10.28
N LYS A 126 20.93 14.08 -11.63
CA LYS A 126 22.08 14.54 -12.44
C LYS A 126 22.19 16.08 -12.56
N THR A 127 21.24 16.86 -12.04
CA THR A 127 21.26 18.33 -12.17
C THR A 127 20.87 19.03 -10.86
N LYS A 128 21.83 19.21 -9.95
CA LYS A 128 22.07 20.45 -9.16
C LYS A 128 23.14 20.26 -8.08
N PRO A 129 24.27 20.99 -8.11
CA PRO A 129 25.10 21.17 -6.91
C PRO A 129 24.43 22.18 -5.98
N ARG A 130 24.17 21.83 -4.72
CA ARG A 130 23.65 22.78 -3.72
C ARG A 130 24.77 23.73 -3.26
N LYS A 131 24.63 25.02 -3.58
CA LYS A 131 25.44 26.11 -3.00
C LYS A 131 25.11 26.24 -1.51
N ASN A 132 26.12 26.14 -0.65
CA ASN A 132 26.00 26.43 0.79
C ASN A 132 25.71 27.92 1.01
N SER A 133 24.52 28.24 1.52
CA SER A 133 24.15 29.58 1.99
C SER A 133 24.57 29.74 3.45
N LYS A 134 25.56 30.60 3.73
CA LYS A 134 25.95 31.01 5.08
C LYS A 134 24.85 31.90 5.67
N LEU A 135 24.15 31.43 6.69
CA LEU A 135 23.24 32.27 7.49
C LEU A 135 24.07 33.16 8.42
N LYS A 136 23.84 34.49 8.38
CA LYS A 136 24.44 35.44 9.31
C LYS A 136 23.55 35.56 10.55
N LEU A 137 24.16 35.38 11.71
CA LEU A 137 23.56 35.62 13.03
C LEU A 137 23.36 37.13 13.22
N VAL A 138 22.13 37.56 13.53
CA VAL A 138 21.83 38.93 13.97
C VAL A 138 21.78 38.91 15.50
N LYS A 139 22.51 39.84 16.12
CA LYS A 139 22.66 39.99 17.58
C LYS A 139 21.62 40.96 18.12
#